data_AF-A0A812YIM1-F1
#
_entry.id   AF-A0A812YIM1-F1
#
_cell.length_a   1.000
_cell.length_b   1.000
_cell.length_c   1.000
_cell.angle_alpha   90.00
_cell.angle_beta   90.00
_cell.angle_gamma   90.00
#
_symmetry.space_group_name_H-M   'P 1'
#
loop_
_entity.id
_entity.type
_entity.pdbx_description
1 polymer ?
#
loop_
_entity_poly.entity_id
_entity_poly.type
_entity_poly.pdbx_seq_one_letter_code
_entity_poly.pdbx_strand_id
1 'polypeptide(L)'
;MDAHPKLLRSVSAPSVSSSTTTGGAATASQHSDDDDLDDVCDMWARMKTVPAPAVATGAPMAKSSDLGKWFEDARDIHACRNLLFEQHWFRTDAHGRSFREFPALTDELRLCPAFNGKKNCCQSGLEHEQALYFAYWRQIFKSKITRVKQSQMATLQVQSEPIFNNEDGEQDREQFWSALRKYEKILDPSAGHARCLSTLLVYVAGMICFGCDAAWKREVHLGATGKLLRVLIPEGNCIELWTQCAEFGAQARQLREAVLDSSLAMRARLPLEYLQMFEDQQHLCDWAHDVIAMHPFTRPGEVEREGTPPVREIGGRRLANTSGSFSELTVEYDVMKEGRSSGFDTYWEGMRAQSSCHRLDASSFAIILAMLATWHIFEGRAEEMRP
;
A
#
# COMPACT_ATOMS: atom_id res chain seq x y z
N MET A 1 43.50 -0.49 -31.88
CA MET A 1 43.30 -1.82 -32.48
C MET A 1 43.79 -2.77 -31.41
N ASP A 2 42.93 -3.07 -30.45
CA ASP A 2 43.35 -3.69 -29.20
C ASP A 2 42.41 -4.85 -28.91
N ALA A 3 43.00 -6.03 -28.96
CA ALA A 3 42.33 -7.32 -28.88
C ALA A 3 42.11 -7.70 -27.41
N HIS A 4 40.85 -7.86 -27.03
CA HIS A 4 40.46 -8.56 -25.79
C HIS A 4 40.50 -10.09 -26.02
N PRO A 5 41.14 -10.88 -25.14
CA PRO A 5 41.05 -12.32 -25.21
C PRO A 5 39.75 -12.83 -24.55
N LYS A 6 38.98 -13.62 -25.31
CA LYS A 6 37.83 -14.40 -24.85
C LYS A 6 38.31 -15.56 -23.99
N LEU A 7 37.97 -15.55 -22.70
CA LEU A 7 38.04 -16.74 -21.83
C LEU A 7 36.69 -17.47 -21.89
N LEU A 8 36.63 -18.53 -22.69
CA LEU A 8 35.55 -19.52 -22.65
C LEU A 8 35.91 -20.56 -21.57
N ARG A 9 35.20 -20.53 -20.44
CA ARG A 9 35.17 -21.67 -19.50
C ARG A 9 33.97 -22.55 -19.87
N SER A 10 34.27 -23.77 -20.33
CA SER A 10 33.32 -24.85 -20.49
C SER A 10 32.88 -25.35 -19.11
N VAL A 11 31.61 -25.22 -18.78
CA VAL A 11 31.00 -25.87 -17.63
C VAL A 11 30.45 -27.22 -18.09
N SER A 12 31.08 -28.30 -17.64
CA SER A 12 30.60 -29.66 -17.82
C SER A 12 29.37 -29.91 -16.95
N ALA A 13 28.29 -30.42 -17.54
CA ALA A 13 27.09 -30.83 -16.83
C ALA A 13 27.37 -32.07 -15.95
N PRO A 14 26.88 -32.11 -14.70
CA PRO A 14 26.94 -33.33 -13.90
C PRO A 14 25.81 -34.30 -14.31
N SER A 15 26.21 -35.56 -14.45
CA SER A 15 25.37 -36.73 -14.65
C SER A 15 24.43 -36.95 -13.47
N VAL A 16 23.12 -37.04 -13.75
CA VAL A 16 22.09 -37.40 -12.77
C VAL A 16 22.11 -38.92 -12.58
N SER A 17 22.58 -39.38 -11.42
CA SER A 17 22.39 -40.76 -10.95
C SER A 17 21.21 -40.79 -9.98
N SER A 18 20.15 -41.47 -10.37
CA SER A 18 18.96 -41.76 -9.57
C SER A 18 19.27 -42.78 -8.47
N SER A 19 19.24 -42.34 -7.21
CA SER A 19 19.21 -43.22 -6.04
C SER A 19 17.89 -43.03 -5.29
N THR A 20 17.07 -44.06 -5.33
CA THR A 20 15.84 -44.22 -4.55
C THR A 20 16.18 -44.31 -3.07
N THR A 21 15.62 -43.43 -2.23
CA THR A 21 15.66 -43.59 -0.78
C THR A 21 14.27 -43.38 -0.20
N THR A 22 13.78 -44.44 0.42
CA THR A 22 12.53 -44.59 1.15
C THR A 22 12.58 -43.95 2.54
N GLY A 23 11.50 -43.27 2.92
CA GLY A 23 10.97 -43.29 4.29
C GLY A 23 11.45 -42.18 5.24
N GLY A 24 10.53 -41.27 5.55
CA GLY A 24 10.69 -40.31 6.65
C GLY A 24 9.52 -39.32 6.69
N ALA A 25 8.39 -39.75 7.27
CA ALA A 25 7.21 -38.92 7.45
C ALA A 25 7.51 -37.80 8.45
N ALA A 26 7.71 -36.58 7.95
CA ALA A 26 7.67 -35.36 8.74
C ALA A 26 6.26 -34.77 8.63
N THR A 27 5.55 -34.77 9.75
CA THR A 27 4.27 -34.08 9.94
C THR A 27 4.47 -32.58 9.79
N ALA A 28 4.20 -32.06 8.60
CA ALA A 28 4.04 -30.63 8.37
C ALA A 28 2.75 -30.18 9.09
N SER A 29 2.91 -29.42 10.16
CA SER A 29 1.81 -28.71 10.81
C SER A 29 1.32 -27.64 9.83
N GLN A 30 0.19 -27.92 9.19
CA GLN A 30 -0.59 -26.92 8.48
C GLN A 30 -1.15 -25.96 9.54
N HIS A 31 -0.50 -24.80 9.69
CA HIS A 31 -1.11 -23.65 10.33
C HIS A 31 -2.03 -23.02 9.29
N SER A 32 -3.33 -23.17 9.47
CA SER A 32 -4.37 -22.64 8.59
C SER A 32 -4.48 -21.13 8.81
N ASP A 33 -3.86 -20.35 7.93
CA ASP A 33 -4.01 -18.89 7.83
C ASP A 33 -5.35 -18.52 7.12
N ASP A 34 -6.47 -19.15 7.52
CA ASP A 34 -7.80 -18.92 6.93
C ASP A 34 -8.58 -17.77 7.63
N ASP A 35 -7.99 -17.10 8.63
CA ASP A 35 -8.65 -16.02 9.38
C ASP A 35 -8.74 -14.67 8.62
N ASP A 36 -8.14 -14.54 7.43
CA ASP A 36 -8.02 -13.25 6.73
C ASP A 36 -9.25 -12.86 5.89
N LEU A 37 -10.23 -13.76 5.67
CA LEU A 37 -11.48 -13.42 4.98
C LEU A 37 -12.54 -12.78 5.90
N ASP A 38 -12.41 -12.95 7.23
CA ASP A 38 -13.35 -12.39 8.19
C ASP A 38 -13.22 -10.87 8.35
N ASP A 39 -12.04 -10.31 8.07
CA ASP A 39 -11.79 -8.87 8.12
C ASP A 39 -12.55 -8.09 7.03
N VAL A 40 -12.76 -8.72 5.86
CA VAL A 40 -13.61 -8.15 4.81
C VAL A 40 -15.06 -8.09 5.29
N CYS A 41 -15.54 -9.12 5.99
CA CYS A 41 -16.90 -9.19 6.52
C CYS A 41 -17.15 -8.18 7.66
N ASP A 42 -16.19 -7.97 8.57
CA ASP A 42 -16.35 -7.02 9.69
C ASP A 42 -16.38 -5.55 9.22
N MET A 43 -15.65 -5.21 8.13
CA MET A 43 -15.75 -3.90 7.49
C MET A 43 -17.18 -3.59 7.01
N TRP A 44 -17.90 -4.59 6.48
CA TRP A 44 -19.30 -4.42 6.03
C TRP A 44 -20.30 -4.32 7.19
N ALA A 45 -20.05 -4.96 8.32
CA ALA A 45 -20.92 -4.84 9.50
C ALA A 45 -20.94 -3.40 10.05
N ARG A 46 -19.80 -2.71 10.02
CA ARG A 46 -19.66 -1.30 10.43
C ARG A 46 -20.27 -0.30 9.43
N MET A 47 -20.51 -0.74 8.20
CA MET A 47 -21.08 0.11 7.14
C MET A 47 -22.61 0.30 7.25
N LYS A 48 -23.35 -0.46 8.08
CA LYS A 48 -24.83 -0.42 8.09
C LYS A 48 -25.45 0.70 8.95
N THR A 49 -24.67 1.52 9.64
CA THR A 49 -25.19 2.52 10.61
C THR A 49 -24.83 3.96 10.23
N VAL A 50 -25.41 4.48 9.15
CA VAL A 50 -25.38 5.94 8.86
C VAL A 50 -26.82 6.42 8.63
N PRO A 51 -27.32 7.42 9.38
CA PRO A 51 -28.64 7.99 9.15
C PRO A 51 -28.68 8.78 7.84
N ALA A 52 -29.77 8.64 7.09
CA ALA A 52 -29.99 9.30 5.81
C ALA A 52 -30.00 10.83 5.95
N PRO A 53 -29.38 11.59 5.01
CA PRO A 53 -29.45 13.04 5.01
C PRO A 53 -30.83 13.52 4.53
N ALA A 54 -31.29 14.62 5.13
CA ALA A 54 -32.53 15.29 4.76
C ALA A 54 -32.42 15.92 3.36
N VAL A 55 -33.40 15.60 2.51
CA VAL A 55 -33.52 16.11 1.13
C VAL A 55 -33.75 17.62 1.14
N ALA A 56 -32.83 18.38 0.56
CA ALA A 56 -32.97 19.82 0.34
C ALA A 56 -33.68 20.09 -1.00
N THR A 57 -34.93 20.56 -0.93
CA THR A 57 -35.72 20.99 -2.09
C THR A 57 -35.51 22.48 -2.35
N GLY A 58 -34.77 22.83 -3.41
CA GLY A 58 -34.68 24.23 -3.85
C GLY A 58 -33.48 24.53 -4.75
N ALA A 59 -33.49 24.05 -5.99
CA ALA A 59 -32.51 24.46 -6.99
C ALA A 59 -33.07 25.61 -7.87
N PRO A 60 -32.35 26.74 -8.03
CA PRO A 60 -32.76 27.83 -8.90
C PRO A 60 -32.60 27.45 -10.39
N MET A 61 -33.52 27.92 -11.23
CA MET A 61 -33.49 27.72 -12.68
C MET A 61 -32.26 28.39 -13.31
N ALA A 62 -31.41 27.59 -13.95
CA ALA A 62 -30.21 28.05 -14.67
C ALA A 62 -30.57 28.87 -15.92
N LYS A 63 -29.73 29.86 -16.26
CA LYS A 63 -29.91 30.77 -17.39
C LYS A 63 -29.65 30.06 -18.74
N SER A 64 -30.37 30.47 -19.77
CA SER A 64 -30.37 29.88 -21.13
C SER A 64 -29.00 29.79 -21.82
N SER A 65 -27.99 30.58 -21.42
CA SER A 65 -26.63 30.50 -21.99
C SER A 65 -25.83 29.30 -21.49
N ASP A 66 -26.23 28.69 -20.37
CA ASP A 66 -25.57 27.49 -19.84
C ASP A 66 -26.02 26.21 -20.57
N LEU A 67 -27.21 26.20 -21.18
CA LEU A 67 -27.73 25.03 -21.89
C LEU A 67 -26.84 24.58 -23.06
N GLY A 68 -26.21 25.50 -23.78
CA GLY A 68 -25.30 25.16 -24.89
C GLY A 68 -24.06 24.38 -24.44
N LYS A 69 -23.46 24.79 -23.32
CA LYS A 69 -22.28 24.13 -22.74
C LYS A 69 -22.61 22.76 -22.15
N TRP A 70 -23.82 22.61 -21.59
CA TRP A 70 -24.33 21.31 -21.13
C TRP A 70 -24.50 20.28 -22.25
N PHE A 71 -24.84 20.71 -23.48
CA PHE A 71 -24.96 19.80 -24.64
C PHE A 71 -23.61 19.45 -25.30
N GLU A 72 -22.55 20.23 -25.07
CA GLU A 72 -21.18 19.87 -25.45
C GLU A 72 -20.56 18.90 -24.45
N ASP A 73 -20.72 19.13 -23.14
CA ASP A 73 -20.22 18.23 -22.10
C ASP A 73 -20.97 16.88 -22.06
N ALA A 74 -22.25 16.84 -22.45
CA ALA A 74 -23.04 15.59 -22.51
C ALA A 74 -22.67 14.68 -23.69
N ARG A 75 -21.79 15.12 -24.60
CA ARG A 75 -21.46 14.37 -25.84
C ARG A 75 -20.16 13.59 -25.80
N ASP A 76 -19.33 13.72 -24.76
CA ASP A 76 -18.17 12.87 -24.63
C ASP A 76 -18.58 11.49 -24.09
N ILE A 77 -19.04 10.62 -25.01
CA ILE A 77 -19.36 9.19 -24.77
C ILE A 77 -18.18 8.43 -24.14
N HIS A 78 -16.98 9.01 -24.17
CA HIS A 78 -15.76 8.45 -23.62
C HIS A 78 -15.30 9.11 -22.31
N ALA A 79 -16.09 10.00 -21.72
CA ALA A 79 -15.75 10.64 -20.44
C ALA A 79 -15.60 9.61 -19.31
N CYS A 80 -16.41 8.54 -19.30
CA CYS A 80 -16.31 7.47 -18.31
C CYS A 80 -15.55 6.22 -18.79
N ARG A 81 -14.86 6.32 -19.93
CA ARG A 81 -14.06 5.24 -20.51
C ARG A 81 -12.57 5.46 -20.24
N ASN A 82 -12.19 5.56 -18.96
CA ASN A 82 -10.81 5.77 -18.52
C ASN A 82 -9.95 4.53 -18.76
N LEU A 83 -8.95 4.65 -19.67
CA LEU A 83 -8.06 3.57 -20.19
C LEU A 83 -7.45 2.67 -19.11
N LEU A 84 -7.23 3.18 -17.89
CA LEU A 84 -6.74 2.39 -16.75
C LEU A 84 -7.72 1.32 -16.27
N PHE A 85 -9.01 1.52 -16.55
CA PHE A 85 -10.11 0.73 -16.01
C PHE A 85 -10.90 0.01 -17.11
N GLU A 86 -10.28 -0.24 -18.27
CA GLU A 86 -10.93 -0.82 -19.45
C GLU A 86 -11.73 -2.09 -19.15
N GLN A 87 -11.24 -2.92 -18.23
CA GLN A 87 -11.89 -4.16 -17.81
C GLN A 87 -13.28 -3.95 -17.17
N HIS A 88 -13.64 -2.71 -16.82
CA HIS A 88 -14.83 -2.35 -16.05
C HIS A 88 -15.79 -1.41 -16.79
N TRP A 89 -15.55 -1.06 -18.06
CA TRP A 89 -16.44 -0.11 -18.78
C TRP A 89 -17.77 -0.72 -19.23
N PHE A 90 -17.85 -2.03 -19.48
CA PHE A 90 -19.02 -2.64 -20.15
C PHE A 90 -19.39 -4.03 -19.62
N ARG A 91 -19.11 -4.30 -18.34
CA ARG A 91 -19.79 -5.43 -17.71
C ARG A 91 -21.26 -5.03 -17.51
N THR A 92 -22.11 -5.50 -18.41
CA THR A 92 -23.56 -5.63 -18.18
C THR A 92 -23.78 -6.71 -17.12
N ASP A 93 -23.29 -6.44 -15.92
CA ASP A 93 -23.76 -7.18 -14.76
C ASP A 93 -24.97 -6.45 -14.18
N ALA A 94 -25.98 -7.23 -13.78
CA ALA A 94 -27.16 -6.69 -13.11
C ALA A 94 -26.84 -6.01 -11.76
N HIS A 95 -25.58 -6.10 -11.32
CA HIS A 95 -25.10 -5.63 -10.02
C HIS A 95 -24.44 -4.24 -10.07
N GLY A 96 -24.27 -3.65 -11.26
CA GLY A 96 -23.72 -2.30 -11.39
C GLY A 96 -22.27 -2.19 -10.94
N ARG A 97 -21.45 -3.22 -11.19
CA ARG A 97 -20.03 -3.24 -10.82
C ARG A 97 -19.11 -2.66 -11.90
N SER A 98 -19.71 -2.06 -12.91
CA SER A 98 -19.05 -1.32 -13.97
C SER A 98 -19.14 0.18 -13.76
N PHE A 99 -18.26 0.92 -14.43
CA PHE A 99 -18.41 2.36 -14.57
C PHE A 99 -19.69 2.69 -15.34
N ARG A 100 -20.25 3.88 -15.07
CA ARG A 100 -21.36 4.40 -15.87
C ARG A 100 -20.87 4.66 -17.29
N GLU A 101 -21.78 4.57 -18.26
CA GLU A 101 -21.45 4.94 -19.64
C GLU A 101 -21.22 6.46 -19.78
N PHE A 102 -21.96 7.26 -19.01
CA PHE A 102 -21.92 8.72 -19.03
C PHE A 102 -21.78 9.30 -17.61
N PRO A 103 -21.12 10.46 -17.46
CA PRO A 103 -21.04 11.13 -16.16
C PRO A 103 -22.43 11.49 -15.64
N ALA A 104 -22.72 11.12 -14.39
CA ALA A 104 -23.98 11.41 -13.73
C ALA A 104 -23.74 12.00 -12.33
N LEU A 105 -24.70 12.77 -11.83
CA LEU A 105 -24.70 13.18 -10.42
C LEU A 105 -25.01 11.96 -9.56
N THR A 106 -24.20 11.75 -8.52
CA THR A 106 -24.42 10.73 -7.49
C THR A 106 -24.09 11.38 -6.15
N ASP A 107 -24.85 11.06 -5.10
CA ASP A 107 -24.64 11.62 -3.75
C ASP A 107 -24.41 10.52 -2.69
N GLU A 108 -24.34 9.27 -3.12
CA GLU A 108 -24.34 8.08 -2.27
C GLU A 108 -23.02 7.29 -2.33
N LEU A 109 -21.95 7.88 -2.88
CA LEU A 109 -20.63 7.24 -2.85
C LEU A 109 -20.06 7.32 -1.44
N ARG A 110 -19.66 6.17 -0.89
CA ARG A 110 -19.12 6.04 0.46
C ARG A 110 -17.60 5.97 0.45
N LEU A 111 -17.02 5.29 -0.52
CA LEU A 111 -15.58 5.11 -0.67
C LEU A 111 -14.94 6.29 -1.40
N CYS A 112 -15.64 6.91 -2.35
CA CYS A 112 -15.14 8.09 -3.07
C CYS A 112 -16.06 9.31 -2.89
N PRO A 113 -16.32 9.77 -1.64
CA PRO A 113 -17.32 10.80 -1.37
C PRO A 113 -16.94 12.19 -1.90
N ALA A 114 -15.66 12.43 -2.24
CA ALA A 114 -15.22 13.66 -2.89
C ALA A 114 -15.90 13.92 -4.25
N PHE A 115 -16.51 12.89 -4.85
CA PHE A 115 -17.26 12.96 -6.09
C PHE A 115 -18.79 13.09 -5.87
N ASN A 116 -19.27 13.06 -4.62
CA ASN A 116 -20.67 13.32 -4.32
C ASN A 116 -21.05 14.77 -4.68
N GLY A 117 -22.25 14.98 -5.22
CA GLY A 117 -22.71 16.27 -5.73
C GLY A 117 -22.01 16.74 -7.02
N LYS A 118 -21.15 15.91 -7.63
CA LYS A 118 -20.45 16.19 -8.89
C LYS A 118 -20.82 15.16 -9.95
N LYS A 119 -20.76 15.56 -11.22
CA LYS A 119 -20.88 14.61 -12.34
C LYS A 119 -19.66 13.69 -12.32
N ASN A 120 -19.88 12.41 -12.11
CA ASN A 120 -18.83 11.41 -11.97
C ASN A 120 -19.22 10.12 -12.68
N CYS A 121 -18.25 9.23 -12.83
CA CYS A 121 -18.40 7.97 -13.57
C CYS A 121 -18.71 6.77 -12.68
N CYS A 122 -18.72 6.96 -11.37
CA CYS A 122 -18.93 5.91 -10.39
C CYS A 122 -20.41 5.76 -10.01
N GLN A 123 -20.72 4.60 -9.47
CA GLN A 123 -22.01 4.26 -8.88
C GLN A 123 -21.76 3.38 -7.65
N SER A 124 -22.73 3.32 -6.74
CA SER A 124 -22.59 2.57 -5.47
C SER A 124 -22.23 1.10 -5.66
N GLY A 125 -22.71 0.45 -6.73
CA GLY A 125 -22.35 -0.95 -7.04
C GLY A 125 -20.87 -1.16 -7.35
N LEU A 126 -20.20 -0.17 -7.96
CA LEU A 126 -18.78 -0.22 -8.29
C LEU A 126 -17.89 -0.13 -7.05
N GLU A 127 -18.36 0.51 -5.98
CA GLU A 127 -17.60 0.65 -4.73
C GLU A 127 -17.25 -0.73 -4.11
N HIS A 128 -18.06 -1.76 -4.38
CA HIS A 128 -17.72 -3.11 -3.99
C HIS A 128 -16.44 -3.61 -4.67
N GLU A 129 -16.30 -3.43 -5.99
CA GLU A 129 -15.08 -3.81 -6.70
C GLU A 129 -13.89 -2.96 -6.28
N GLN A 130 -14.09 -1.65 -6.09
CA GLN A 130 -13.06 -0.75 -5.56
C GLN A 130 -12.51 -1.24 -4.21
N ALA A 131 -13.37 -1.67 -3.29
CA ALA A 131 -12.99 -2.24 -2.00
C ALA A 131 -12.14 -3.52 -2.17
N LEU A 132 -12.47 -4.38 -3.13
CA LEU A 132 -11.68 -5.60 -3.41
C LEU A 132 -10.26 -5.26 -3.90
N TYR A 133 -10.10 -4.27 -4.78
CA TYR A 133 -8.77 -3.84 -5.23
C TYR A 133 -7.97 -3.16 -4.12
N PHE A 134 -8.63 -2.35 -3.28
CA PHE A 134 -7.98 -1.75 -2.13
C PHE A 134 -7.48 -2.81 -1.13
N ALA A 135 -8.32 -3.80 -0.80
CA ALA A 135 -7.95 -4.93 0.06
C ALA A 135 -6.79 -5.74 -0.53
N TYR A 136 -6.78 -5.93 -1.86
CA TYR A 136 -5.66 -6.57 -2.54
C TYR A 136 -4.34 -5.82 -2.32
N TRP A 137 -4.30 -4.50 -2.50
CA TRP A 137 -3.11 -3.69 -2.24
C TRP A 137 -2.64 -3.76 -0.78
N ARG A 138 -3.59 -3.75 0.16
CA ARG A 138 -3.29 -3.97 1.58
C ARG A 138 -2.63 -5.33 1.81
N GLN A 139 -3.13 -6.38 1.17
CA GLN A 139 -2.54 -7.73 1.24
C GLN A 139 -1.13 -7.78 0.61
N ILE A 140 -0.90 -7.05 -0.49
CA ILE A 140 0.44 -6.93 -1.11
C ILE A 140 1.43 -6.37 -0.10
N PHE A 141 1.11 -5.27 0.57
CA PHE A 141 1.96 -4.68 1.59
C PHE A 141 2.15 -5.62 2.79
N LYS A 142 1.09 -6.33 3.23
CA LYS A 142 1.16 -7.29 4.34
C LYS A 142 2.13 -8.41 4.00
N SER A 143 2.05 -8.92 2.77
CA SER A 143 2.95 -9.97 2.29
C SER A 143 4.42 -9.56 2.29
N LYS A 144 4.74 -8.29 1.99
CA LYS A 144 6.12 -7.78 2.03
C LYS A 144 6.69 -7.82 3.46
N ILE A 145 5.93 -7.31 4.44
CA ILE A 145 6.35 -7.35 5.85
C ILE A 145 6.45 -8.79 6.36
N THR A 146 5.51 -9.66 5.98
CA THR A 146 5.59 -11.09 6.31
C THR A 146 6.86 -11.74 5.75
N ARG A 147 7.24 -11.45 4.50
CA ARG A 147 8.48 -11.99 3.91
C ARG A 147 9.74 -11.45 4.58
N VAL A 148 9.76 -10.19 5.02
CA VAL A 148 10.84 -9.65 5.85
C VAL A 148 10.97 -10.44 7.16
N LYS A 149 9.84 -10.73 7.83
CA LYS A 149 9.81 -11.54 9.06
C LYS A 149 10.27 -12.98 8.81
N GLN A 150 9.84 -13.60 7.72
CA GLN A 150 10.31 -14.94 7.33
C GLN A 150 11.81 -14.95 7.05
N SER A 151 12.34 -13.93 6.37
CA SER A 151 13.77 -13.77 6.11
C SER A 151 14.58 -13.58 7.41
N GLN A 152 14.05 -12.82 8.37
CA GLN A 152 14.62 -12.73 9.73
C GLN A 152 14.70 -14.10 10.39
N MET A 153 13.61 -14.88 10.39
CA MET A 153 13.57 -16.22 10.98
C MET A 153 14.55 -17.18 10.29
N ALA A 154 14.66 -17.13 8.97
CA ALA A 154 15.64 -17.91 8.21
C ALA A 154 17.08 -17.50 8.53
N THR A 155 17.32 -16.21 8.78
CA THR A 155 18.63 -15.69 9.22
C THR A 155 18.97 -16.22 10.61
N LEU A 156 18.02 -16.18 11.56
CA LEU A 156 18.18 -16.75 12.91
C LEU A 156 18.57 -18.24 12.90
N GLN A 157 18.02 -19.03 11.96
CA GLN A 157 18.34 -20.46 11.85
C GLN A 157 19.81 -20.75 11.54
N VAL A 158 20.55 -19.80 10.96
CA VAL A 158 22.00 -19.94 10.68
C VAL A 158 22.80 -20.18 11.98
N GLN A 159 22.30 -19.75 13.14
CA GLN A 159 22.93 -20.00 14.45
C GLN A 159 23.09 -21.49 14.77
N SER A 160 22.22 -22.33 14.19
CA SER A 160 22.29 -23.79 14.38
C SER A 160 23.31 -24.46 13.47
N GLU A 161 23.86 -23.75 12.48
CA GLU A 161 24.82 -24.31 11.54
C GLU A 161 26.22 -24.37 12.17
N PRO A 162 27.02 -25.43 11.89
CA PRO A 162 28.36 -25.58 12.45
C PRO A 162 29.27 -24.38 12.18
N ILE A 163 29.11 -23.71 11.03
CA ILE A 163 29.91 -22.55 10.65
C ILE A 163 29.74 -21.36 11.61
N PHE A 164 28.59 -21.24 12.26
CA PHE A 164 28.34 -20.16 13.20
C PHE A 164 29.28 -20.23 14.42
N ASN A 165 29.72 -21.43 14.80
CA ASN A 165 30.56 -21.66 15.99
C ASN A 165 32.06 -21.75 15.68
N ASN A 166 32.49 -21.42 14.45
CA ASN A 166 33.91 -21.41 14.11
C ASN A 166 34.67 -20.35 14.92
N GLU A 167 35.82 -20.73 15.48
CA GLU A 167 36.61 -19.90 16.41
C GLU A 167 37.11 -18.60 15.76
N ASP A 168 37.45 -18.61 14.47
CA ASP A 168 37.93 -17.44 13.72
C ASP A 168 36.80 -16.45 13.32
N GLY A 169 35.54 -16.76 13.63
CA GLY A 169 34.36 -16.07 13.11
C GLY A 169 33.79 -14.94 13.99
N GLU A 170 34.56 -14.36 14.93
CA GLU A 170 34.01 -13.35 15.86
C GLU A 170 33.41 -12.14 15.15
N GLN A 171 34.13 -11.58 14.17
CA GLN A 171 33.66 -10.43 13.38
C GLN A 171 32.39 -10.77 12.58
N ASP A 172 32.34 -11.94 11.95
CA ASP A 172 31.19 -12.40 11.17
C ASP A 172 29.93 -12.54 12.05
N ARG A 173 30.10 -13.02 13.30
CA ARG A 173 29.02 -13.11 14.28
C ARG A 173 28.53 -11.73 14.71
N GLU A 174 29.42 -10.76 14.91
CA GLU A 174 29.01 -9.39 15.24
C GLU A 174 28.18 -8.77 14.12
N GLN A 175 28.62 -8.91 12.86
CA GLN A 175 27.86 -8.46 11.69
C GLN A 175 26.52 -9.16 11.57
N PHE A 176 26.47 -10.47 11.86
CA PHE A 176 25.22 -11.24 11.89
C PHE A 176 24.22 -10.68 12.93
N TRP A 177 24.66 -10.41 14.16
CA TRP A 177 23.81 -9.79 15.18
C TRP A 177 23.41 -8.36 14.81
N SER A 178 24.29 -7.63 14.11
CA SER A 178 23.95 -6.33 13.52
C SER A 178 22.79 -6.44 12.53
N ALA A 179 22.83 -7.41 11.61
CA ALA A 179 21.74 -7.66 10.66
C ALA A 179 20.42 -8.00 11.36
N LEU A 180 20.44 -8.86 12.40
CA LEU A 180 19.23 -9.18 13.19
C LEU A 180 18.61 -7.96 13.87
N ARG A 181 19.43 -7.06 14.42
CA ARG A 181 18.94 -5.78 14.97
C ARG A 181 18.31 -4.87 13.90
N LYS A 182 18.78 -4.94 12.64
CA LYS A 182 18.14 -4.19 11.53
C LYS A 182 16.80 -4.79 11.14
N TYR A 183 16.64 -6.12 11.20
CA TYR A 183 15.33 -6.76 11.01
C TYR A 183 14.32 -6.33 12.08
N GLU A 184 14.72 -6.26 13.34
CA GLU A 184 13.83 -5.80 14.42
C GLU A 184 13.34 -4.38 14.18
N LYS A 185 14.24 -3.48 13.74
CA LYS A 185 13.88 -2.09 13.43
C LYS A 185 12.88 -1.99 12.29
N ILE A 186 13.10 -2.68 11.17
CA ILE A 186 12.19 -2.59 10.03
C ILE A 186 10.82 -3.22 10.32
N LEU A 187 10.78 -4.24 11.19
CA LEU A 187 9.57 -4.95 11.61
C LEU A 187 8.84 -4.27 12.76
N ASP A 188 9.39 -3.22 13.36
CA ASP A 188 8.72 -2.42 14.37
C ASP A 188 7.73 -1.45 13.71
N PRO A 189 6.40 -1.58 13.96
CA PRO A 189 5.40 -0.68 13.39
C PRO A 189 5.63 0.79 13.75
N SER A 190 6.18 1.05 14.94
CA SER A 190 6.44 2.39 15.44
C SER A 190 7.68 3.02 14.82
N ALA A 191 8.60 2.21 14.29
CA ALA A 191 9.82 2.64 13.63
C ALA A 191 9.59 3.12 12.18
N GLY A 192 8.33 3.30 11.75
CA GLY A 192 7.98 4.07 10.56
C GLY A 192 7.27 3.28 9.45
N HIS A 193 7.30 1.94 9.46
CA HIS A 193 6.64 1.19 8.38
C HIS A 193 5.12 1.38 8.41
N ALA A 194 4.48 1.48 9.59
CA ALA A 194 3.04 1.65 9.68
C ALA A 194 2.60 3.01 9.09
N ARG A 195 3.37 4.07 9.35
CA ARG A 195 3.15 5.41 8.80
C ARG A 195 3.36 5.44 7.29
N CYS A 196 4.45 4.86 6.81
CA CYS A 196 4.76 4.77 5.38
C CYS A 196 3.68 3.99 4.61
N LEU A 197 3.34 2.78 5.07
CA LEU A 197 2.34 1.93 4.41
C LEU A 197 0.93 2.53 4.44
N SER A 198 0.58 3.25 5.51
CA SER A 198 -0.69 4.00 5.54
C SER A 198 -0.74 5.10 4.48
N THR A 199 0.37 5.80 4.29
CA THR A 199 0.48 6.85 3.27
C THR A 199 0.41 6.26 1.86
N LEU A 200 1.03 5.10 1.64
CA LEU A 200 0.86 4.35 0.41
C LEU A 200 -0.58 3.90 0.19
N LEU A 201 -1.30 3.47 1.23
CA LEU A 201 -2.72 3.15 1.13
C LEU A 201 -3.58 4.38 0.80
N VAL A 202 -3.24 5.56 1.32
CA VAL A 202 -3.87 6.83 0.89
C VAL A 202 -3.67 7.04 -0.61
N TYR A 203 -2.44 6.87 -1.12
CA TYR A 203 -2.17 6.99 -2.54
C TYR A 203 -2.95 5.96 -3.38
N VAL A 204 -2.98 4.69 -2.94
CA VAL A 204 -3.79 3.63 -3.57
C VAL A 204 -5.27 4.01 -3.62
N ALA A 205 -5.84 4.48 -2.51
CA ALA A 205 -7.22 4.91 -2.44
C ALA A 205 -7.53 6.05 -3.42
N GLY A 206 -6.64 7.04 -3.52
CA GLY A 206 -6.74 8.10 -4.52
C GLY A 206 -6.76 7.54 -5.94
N MET A 207 -5.83 6.65 -6.29
CA MET A 207 -5.78 6.06 -7.62
C MET A 207 -6.97 5.15 -7.94
N ILE A 208 -7.58 4.53 -6.94
CA ILE A 208 -8.83 3.77 -7.09
C ILE A 208 -10.01 4.71 -7.35
N CYS A 209 -10.08 5.85 -6.66
CA CYS A 209 -11.10 6.87 -6.87
C CYS A 209 -10.91 7.66 -8.17
N PHE A 210 -9.72 7.65 -8.77
CA PHE A 210 -9.45 8.28 -10.07
C PHE A 210 -10.38 7.79 -11.19
N GLY A 211 -10.87 6.55 -11.11
CA GLY A 211 -11.86 6.04 -12.06
C GLY A 211 -13.19 6.79 -12.03
N CYS A 212 -13.51 7.49 -10.94
CA CYS A 212 -14.72 8.28 -10.82
C CYS A 212 -14.64 9.63 -11.55
N ASP A 213 -13.44 10.10 -11.88
CA ASP A 213 -13.26 11.41 -12.50
C ASP A 213 -13.65 11.40 -13.98
N ALA A 214 -14.70 12.16 -14.32
CA ALA A 214 -15.14 12.33 -15.70
C ALA A 214 -14.15 13.15 -16.56
N ALA A 215 -13.22 13.86 -15.93
CA ALA A 215 -12.23 14.71 -16.57
C ALA A 215 -10.84 14.05 -16.72
N TRP A 216 -10.72 12.75 -16.44
CA TRP A 216 -9.44 12.00 -16.41
C TRP A 216 -8.55 12.22 -17.64
N LYS A 217 -9.13 12.45 -18.83
CA LYS A 217 -8.37 12.69 -20.08
C LYS A 217 -7.42 13.89 -19.99
N ARG A 218 -7.75 14.89 -19.17
CA ARG A 218 -6.92 16.09 -18.94
C ARG A 218 -5.79 15.85 -17.93
N GLU A 219 -5.89 14.75 -17.21
CA GLU A 219 -5.03 14.35 -16.10
C GLU A 219 -4.11 13.18 -16.48
N VAL A 220 -4.05 12.87 -17.77
CA VAL A 220 -3.21 11.81 -18.31
C VAL A 220 -2.44 12.28 -19.52
N HIS A 221 -1.32 11.62 -19.77
CA HIS A 221 -0.59 11.76 -21.02
C HIS A 221 -0.92 10.58 -21.93
N LEU A 222 -1.57 10.85 -23.06
CA LEU A 222 -1.80 9.87 -24.11
C LEU A 222 -0.69 10.00 -25.16
N GLY A 223 -0.12 8.87 -25.58
CA GLY A 223 0.83 8.83 -26.68
C GLY A 223 0.16 9.05 -28.03
N ALA A 224 0.96 9.20 -29.10
CA ALA A 224 0.47 9.42 -30.46
C ALA A 224 -0.52 8.34 -30.96
N THR A 225 -0.44 7.12 -30.41
CA THR A 225 -1.34 6.00 -30.74
C THR A 225 -2.61 5.97 -29.89
N GLY A 226 -2.87 6.99 -29.06
CA GLY A 226 -3.97 7.00 -28.09
C GLY A 226 -3.76 6.07 -26.89
N LYS A 227 -2.57 5.46 -26.74
CA LYS A 227 -2.23 4.63 -25.58
C LYS A 227 -1.95 5.52 -24.38
N LEU A 228 -2.45 5.13 -23.22
CA LEU A 228 -2.13 5.79 -21.98
C LEU A 228 -0.66 5.55 -21.61
N LEU A 229 0.11 6.63 -21.47
CA LEU A 229 1.53 6.56 -21.10
C LEU A 229 1.74 6.80 -19.61
N ARG A 230 1.02 7.76 -19.01
CA ARG A 230 1.10 8.07 -17.58
C ARG A 230 -0.09 8.87 -17.09
N VAL A 231 -0.34 8.83 -15.79
CA VAL A 231 -1.14 9.81 -15.05
C VAL A 231 -0.28 11.01 -14.70
N LEU A 232 -0.82 12.22 -14.87
CA LEU A 232 -0.18 13.48 -14.51
C LEU A 232 -0.44 13.75 -13.03
N ILE A 233 0.52 13.41 -12.18
CA ILE A 233 0.43 13.59 -10.73
C ILE A 233 1.40 14.71 -10.32
N PRO A 234 0.98 15.65 -9.46
CA PRO A 234 1.86 16.72 -8.99
C PRO A 234 3.10 16.17 -8.28
N GLU A 235 4.25 16.83 -8.46
CA GLU A 235 5.48 16.50 -7.75
C GLU A 235 5.29 16.52 -6.21
N GLY A 236 4.44 17.43 -5.73
CA GLY A 236 4.08 17.53 -4.32
C GLY A 236 3.57 16.21 -3.71
N ASN A 237 2.93 15.35 -4.50
CA ASN A 237 2.42 14.06 -4.03
C ASN A 237 3.55 13.06 -3.81
N CYS A 238 4.59 13.09 -4.65
CA CYS A 238 5.78 12.27 -4.45
C CYS A 238 6.62 12.76 -3.27
N ILE A 239 6.75 14.08 -3.09
CA ILE A 239 7.41 14.66 -1.90
C ILE A 239 6.65 14.25 -0.64
N GLU A 240 5.32 14.32 -0.65
CA GLU A 240 4.49 13.92 0.48
C GLU A 240 4.69 12.43 0.81
N LEU A 241 4.58 11.54 -0.18
CA LEU A 241 4.82 10.11 -0.01
C LEU A 241 6.18 9.83 0.62
N TRP A 242 7.24 10.40 0.03
CA TRP A 242 8.60 10.21 0.51
C TRP A 242 8.80 10.71 1.93
N THR A 243 8.22 11.87 2.28
CA THR A 243 8.32 12.42 3.64
C THR A 243 7.80 11.44 4.69
N GLN A 244 6.76 10.67 4.38
CA GLN A 244 6.20 9.68 5.30
C GLN A 244 6.96 8.34 5.27
N CYS A 245 7.76 8.08 4.23
CA CYS A 245 8.46 6.82 3.99
C CYS A 245 9.98 6.88 4.15
N ALA A 246 10.59 8.06 4.28
CA ALA A 246 12.03 8.25 4.29
C ALA A 246 12.74 7.47 5.40
N GLU A 247 12.14 7.43 6.60
CA GLU A 247 12.71 6.67 7.73
C GLU A 247 12.68 5.16 7.46
N PHE A 248 11.54 4.64 7.01
CA PHE A 248 11.41 3.23 6.62
C PHE A 248 12.38 2.86 5.50
N GLY A 249 12.54 3.74 4.51
CA GLY A 249 13.52 3.60 3.44
C GLY A 249 14.97 3.54 3.91
N ALA A 250 15.33 4.42 4.85
CA ALA A 250 16.65 4.39 5.47
C ALA A 250 16.91 3.08 6.22
N GLN A 251 15.89 2.54 6.90
CA GLN A 251 15.99 1.24 7.59
C GLN A 251 16.10 0.06 6.60
N ALA A 252 15.31 0.07 5.52
CA ALA A 252 15.37 -0.94 4.46
C ALA A 252 16.78 -1.01 3.83
N ARG A 253 17.37 0.15 3.53
CA ARG A 253 18.75 0.24 3.03
C ARG A 253 19.76 -0.29 4.04
N GLN A 254 19.67 0.14 5.31
CA GLN A 254 20.58 -0.34 6.36
C GLN A 254 20.45 -1.85 6.62
N LEU A 255 19.26 -2.42 6.49
CA LEU A 255 19.06 -3.87 6.56
C LEU A 255 19.78 -4.57 5.41
N ARG A 256 19.57 -4.09 4.17
CA ARG A 256 20.24 -4.63 2.99
C ARG A 256 21.75 -4.60 3.13
N GLU A 257 22.32 -3.45 3.52
CA GLU A 257 23.75 -3.30 3.78
C GLU A 257 24.24 -4.29 4.86
N ALA A 258 23.56 -4.35 6.02
CA ALA A 258 23.95 -5.23 7.11
C ALA A 258 23.88 -6.73 6.76
N VAL A 259 22.91 -7.14 5.94
CA VAL A 259 22.82 -8.52 5.44
C VAL A 259 23.95 -8.80 4.46
N LEU A 260 24.24 -7.91 3.52
CA LEU A 260 25.33 -8.07 2.54
C LEU A 260 26.72 -8.09 3.21
N ASP A 261 26.89 -7.33 4.28
CA ASP A 261 28.15 -7.27 5.03
C ASP A 261 28.39 -8.54 5.87
N SER A 262 27.35 -9.31 6.19
CA SER A 262 27.46 -10.52 7.01
C SER A 262 27.50 -11.78 6.14
N SER A 263 28.67 -12.43 6.10
CA SER A 263 28.86 -13.72 5.42
C SER A 263 27.91 -14.81 5.93
N LEU A 264 27.55 -14.75 7.22
CA LEU A 264 26.61 -15.66 7.88
C LEU A 264 25.16 -15.32 7.52
N ALA A 265 24.76 -14.05 7.55
CA ALA A 265 23.38 -13.68 7.20
C ALA A 265 23.04 -14.02 5.74
N MET A 266 24.00 -13.86 4.83
CA MET A 266 23.87 -14.25 3.42
C MET A 266 23.65 -15.75 3.18
N ARG A 267 23.87 -16.60 4.20
CA ARG A 267 23.62 -18.06 4.12
C ARG A 267 22.18 -18.43 4.46
N ALA A 268 21.36 -17.48 4.90
CA ALA A 268 19.95 -17.73 5.16
C ALA A 268 19.29 -18.38 3.94
N ARG A 269 18.43 -19.39 4.19
CA ARG A 269 17.79 -20.17 3.13
C ARG A 269 16.79 -19.38 2.30
N LEU A 270 16.25 -18.30 2.87
CA LEU A 270 15.30 -17.43 2.20
C LEU A 270 16.02 -16.15 1.75
N PRO A 271 15.74 -15.64 0.54
CA PRO A 271 16.30 -14.39 0.08
C PRO A 271 15.79 -13.22 0.94
N LEU A 272 16.56 -12.12 0.95
CA LEU A 272 16.10 -10.86 1.51
C LEU A 272 14.96 -10.30 0.66
N GLU A 273 13.89 -9.81 1.30
CA GLU A 273 12.77 -9.16 0.59
C GLU A 273 13.26 -7.93 -0.17
N TYR A 274 12.80 -7.79 -1.42
CA TYR A 274 13.14 -6.64 -2.25
C TYR A 274 12.32 -5.40 -1.83
N LEU A 275 13.00 -4.46 -1.18
CA LEU A 275 12.46 -3.18 -0.68
C LEU A 275 13.08 -1.95 -1.35
N GLN A 276 13.73 -2.13 -2.51
CA GLN A 276 14.44 -1.06 -3.22
C GLN A 276 13.54 0.13 -3.60
N MET A 277 12.22 -0.07 -3.74
CA MET A 277 11.30 1.04 -3.98
C MET A 277 11.33 2.10 -2.86
N PHE A 278 11.87 1.79 -1.69
CA PHE A 278 11.98 2.72 -0.57
C PHE A 278 13.39 3.33 -0.43
N GLU A 279 14.35 3.03 -1.31
CA GLU A 279 15.73 3.50 -1.15
C GLU A 279 15.86 5.03 -1.21
N ASP A 280 15.10 5.66 -2.11
CA ASP A 280 15.03 7.12 -2.24
C ASP A 280 13.67 7.58 -2.77
N GLN A 281 13.48 8.90 -2.77
CA GLN A 281 12.26 9.55 -3.24
C GLN A 281 11.92 9.19 -4.69
N GLN A 282 12.92 9.12 -5.57
CA GLN A 282 12.70 8.90 -7.00
C GLN A 282 12.23 7.48 -7.25
N HIS A 283 12.89 6.48 -6.64
CA HIS A 283 12.48 5.08 -6.73
C HIS A 283 11.06 4.86 -6.18
N LEU A 284 10.71 5.51 -5.06
CA LEU A 284 9.36 5.41 -4.50
C LEU A 284 8.31 6.03 -5.41
N CYS A 285 8.59 7.22 -5.93
CA CYS A 285 7.71 7.94 -6.85
C CYS A 285 7.51 7.14 -8.15
N ASP A 286 8.60 6.66 -8.76
CA ASP A 286 8.55 5.89 -9.99
C ASP A 286 7.79 4.58 -9.81
N TRP A 287 8.06 3.87 -8.71
CA TRP A 287 7.33 2.66 -8.36
C TRP A 287 5.84 2.95 -8.12
N ALA A 288 5.49 3.98 -7.36
CA ALA A 288 4.08 4.32 -7.10
C ALA A 288 3.33 4.73 -8.38
N HIS A 289 4.00 5.44 -9.29
CA HIS A 289 3.45 5.74 -10.61
C HIS A 289 3.23 4.47 -11.43
N ASP A 290 4.27 3.65 -11.57
CA ASP A 290 4.28 2.55 -12.53
C ASP A 290 3.52 1.34 -12.05
N VAL A 291 3.50 1.09 -10.75
CA VAL A 291 2.93 -0.11 -10.15
C VAL A 291 1.54 0.16 -9.58
N ILE A 292 1.28 1.35 -9.01
CA ILE A 292 -0.04 1.67 -8.46
C ILE A 292 -0.86 2.51 -9.46
N ALA A 293 -0.36 3.67 -9.87
CA ALA A 293 -1.16 4.62 -10.64
C ALA A 293 -1.52 4.12 -12.04
N MET A 294 -0.65 3.35 -12.67
CA MET A 294 -0.91 2.74 -13.97
C MET A 294 -1.73 1.45 -13.90
N HIS A 295 -1.96 0.93 -12.70
CA HIS A 295 -2.53 -0.40 -12.46
C HIS A 295 -3.51 -0.46 -11.27
N PRO A 296 -4.40 0.54 -11.06
CA PRO A 296 -5.21 0.61 -9.84
C PRO A 296 -6.19 -0.56 -9.68
N PHE A 297 -6.72 -1.10 -10.79
CA PHE A 297 -7.69 -2.21 -10.83
C PHE A 297 -7.09 -3.48 -11.46
N THR A 298 -5.78 -3.65 -11.35
CA THR A 298 -5.12 -4.87 -11.80
C THR A 298 -4.91 -5.78 -10.60
N ARG A 299 -5.36 -7.04 -10.70
CA ARG A 299 -4.85 -8.11 -9.85
C ARG A 299 -3.73 -8.77 -10.65
N PRO A 300 -2.47 -8.32 -10.55
CA PRO A 300 -1.38 -9.01 -11.21
C PRO A 300 -1.44 -10.49 -10.84
N GLY A 301 -1.17 -11.36 -11.82
CA GLY A 301 -1.06 -12.79 -11.56
C GLY A 301 0.02 -13.07 -10.52
N GLU A 302 0.01 -14.23 -9.88
CA GLU A 302 0.98 -14.60 -8.83
C GLU A 302 2.44 -14.39 -9.26
N VAL A 303 2.76 -14.66 -10.53
CA VAL A 303 4.09 -14.45 -11.11
C VAL A 303 4.46 -12.95 -11.21
N GLU A 304 3.50 -12.09 -11.55
CA GLU A 304 3.69 -10.63 -11.60
C GLU A 304 3.71 -10.02 -10.18
N ARG A 305 3.18 -10.74 -9.19
CA ARG A 305 3.22 -10.37 -7.77
C ARG A 305 4.64 -10.47 -7.20
N GLU A 306 5.39 -11.48 -7.65
CA GLU A 306 6.72 -11.83 -7.13
C GLU A 306 7.85 -11.14 -7.91
N GLY A 307 7.68 -11.00 -9.22
CA GLY A 307 8.58 -10.18 -10.02
C GLY A 307 8.22 -8.71 -9.84
N THR A 308 9.10 -7.89 -9.25
CA THR A 308 9.09 -6.49 -9.67
C THR A 308 9.53 -6.54 -11.13
N PRO A 309 8.67 -6.25 -12.13
CA PRO A 309 9.15 -6.20 -13.50
C PRO A 309 10.35 -5.25 -13.49
N PRO A 310 11.49 -5.63 -14.11
CA PRO A 310 12.66 -4.76 -14.12
C PRO A 310 12.16 -3.39 -14.56
N VAL A 311 12.44 -2.37 -13.75
CA VAL A 311 12.05 -0.98 -14.05
C VAL A 311 12.52 -0.76 -15.47
N ARG A 312 11.59 -0.77 -16.42
CA ARG A 312 11.95 -0.46 -17.80
C ARG A 312 12.49 0.94 -17.69
N GLU A 313 13.70 1.16 -18.14
CA GLU A 313 14.27 2.51 -18.24
C GLU A 313 13.34 3.31 -19.16
N ILE A 314 12.30 3.89 -18.58
CA ILE A 314 11.38 4.80 -19.25
C ILE A 314 12.24 6.04 -19.43
N GLY A 315 12.75 6.19 -20.65
CA GLY A 315 13.78 7.17 -21.01
C GLY A 315 13.56 8.49 -20.30
N GLY A 316 14.51 8.84 -19.43
CA GLY A 316 14.64 10.11 -18.73
C GLY A 316 13.31 10.78 -18.38
N ARG A 317 12.65 10.30 -17.31
CA ARG A 317 11.65 11.09 -16.57
C ARG A 317 12.33 12.32 -15.97
N ARG A 318 12.58 13.35 -16.78
CA ARG A 318 12.60 14.70 -16.23
C ARG A 318 11.17 14.99 -15.82
N LEU A 319 10.94 15.10 -14.51
CA LEU A 319 9.86 15.92 -13.96
C LEU A 319 9.77 17.14 -14.85
N ALA A 320 8.63 17.31 -15.52
CA ALA A 320 8.51 18.26 -16.60
C ALA A 320 8.78 19.65 -16.02
N ASN A 321 10.01 20.15 -16.21
CA ASN A 321 10.33 21.52 -15.87
C ASN A 321 9.38 22.37 -16.71
N THR A 322 8.45 23.03 -16.04
CA THR A 322 7.30 23.80 -16.55
C THR A 322 7.71 25.02 -17.38
N SER A 323 8.95 25.08 -17.88
CA SER A 323 9.58 26.27 -18.42
C SER A 323 9.45 26.45 -19.94
N GLY A 324 8.54 25.77 -20.63
CA GLY A 324 8.55 25.78 -22.11
C GLY A 324 7.22 25.57 -22.82
N SER A 325 6.39 26.63 -22.84
CA SER A 325 5.61 27.07 -24.00
C SER A 325 4.96 25.99 -24.88
N PHE A 326 3.92 25.32 -24.37
CA PHE A 326 2.71 24.87 -25.10
C PHE A 326 1.77 24.25 -24.05
N SER A 327 1.42 25.02 -23.00
CA SER A 327 0.57 24.53 -21.91
C SER A 327 -0.90 24.77 -22.26
N GLU A 328 -1.42 23.91 -23.11
CA GLU A 328 -2.84 23.65 -23.20
C GLU A 328 -3.27 22.96 -21.90
N LEU A 329 -3.59 23.77 -20.88
CA LEU A 329 -4.33 23.47 -19.65
C LEU A 329 -4.28 22.02 -19.13
N THR A 330 -3.10 21.40 -19.04
CA THR A 330 -2.95 20.09 -18.41
C THR A 330 -3.25 20.25 -16.93
N VAL A 331 -4.26 19.53 -16.45
CA VAL A 331 -4.65 19.53 -15.04
C VAL A 331 -3.94 18.35 -14.39
N GLU A 332 -3.25 18.59 -13.29
CA GLU A 332 -2.63 17.51 -12.53
C GLU A 332 -3.64 16.92 -11.54
N TYR A 333 -3.64 15.60 -11.41
CA TYR A 333 -4.52 14.87 -10.50
C TYR A 333 -3.89 14.73 -9.11
N ASP A 334 -4.49 15.36 -8.11
CA ASP A 334 -4.03 15.30 -6.72
C ASP A 334 -4.50 14.00 -6.02
N VAL A 335 -3.80 12.90 -6.32
CA VAL A 335 -4.07 11.57 -5.75
C VAL A 335 -4.05 11.55 -4.22
N MET A 336 -3.16 12.30 -3.57
CA MET A 336 -3.05 12.29 -2.11
C MET A 336 -4.26 12.95 -1.45
N LYS A 337 -4.73 14.07 -2.01
CA LYS A 337 -5.95 14.73 -1.56
C LYS A 337 -7.17 13.83 -1.74
N GLU A 338 -7.35 13.24 -2.92
CA GLU A 338 -8.49 12.37 -3.19
C GLU A 338 -8.47 11.13 -2.29
N GLY A 339 -7.29 10.54 -2.08
CA GLY A 339 -7.08 9.42 -1.16
C GLY A 339 -7.43 9.73 0.30
N ARG A 340 -7.07 10.93 0.79
CA ARG A 340 -7.44 11.36 2.17
C ARG A 340 -8.94 11.58 2.32
N SER A 341 -9.59 12.08 1.28
CA SER A 341 -11.04 12.28 1.27
C SER A 341 -11.83 10.99 1.02
N SER A 342 -11.14 9.88 0.77
CA SER A 342 -11.78 8.60 0.53
C SER A 342 -12.34 7.98 1.82
N GLY A 343 -13.31 7.08 1.67
CA GLY A 343 -13.87 6.28 2.75
C GLY A 343 -13.13 4.96 3.00
N PHE A 344 -11.98 4.73 2.37
CA PHE A 344 -11.19 3.51 2.60
C PHE A 344 -10.49 3.55 3.97
N ASP A 345 -10.30 2.37 4.56
CA ASP A 345 -9.45 2.23 5.74
C ASP A 345 -7.97 2.27 5.36
N THR A 346 -7.43 3.48 5.24
CA THR A 346 -6.04 3.76 4.87
C THR A 346 -5.06 3.57 6.03
N TYR A 347 -5.52 3.19 7.22
CA TYR A 347 -4.65 2.98 8.37
C TYR A 347 -4.04 1.58 8.35
N TRP A 348 -2.71 1.52 8.44
CA TRP A 348 -1.96 0.30 8.67
C TRP A 348 -2.18 -0.25 10.09
N GLU A 349 -2.16 -1.57 10.25
CA GLU A 349 -2.21 -2.25 11.54
C GLU A 349 -1.11 -1.75 12.48
N GLY A 350 -1.42 -1.62 13.77
CA GLY A 350 -0.50 -1.09 14.79
C GLY A 350 -0.63 0.42 15.07
N MET A 351 -1.13 1.24 14.14
CA MET A 351 -1.34 2.68 14.44
C MET A 351 -2.58 2.93 15.31
N ARG A 352 -3.66 2.16 15.12
CA ARG A 352 -4.91 2.35 15.87
C ARG A 352 -4.76 2.10 17.37
N ALA A 353 -3.93 1.11 17.75
CA ALA A 353 -3.70 0.74 19.14
C ALA A 353 -3.12 1.89 19.99
N GLN A 354 -2.40 2.83 19.38
CA GLN A 354 -1.84 3.99 20.10
C GLN A 354 -2.88 5.11 20.31
N SER A 355 -3.80 5.30 19.36
CA SER A 355 -4.82 6.36 19.45
C SER A 355 -5.97 6.04 20.41
N SER A 356 -6.30 4.76 20.62
CA SER A 356 -7.41 4.36 21.50
C SER A 356 -7.02 4.27 22.98
N CYS A 357 -5.73 4.16 23.31
CA CYS A 357 -5.26 4.05 24.69
C CYS A 357 -5.14 5.41 25.42
N HIS A 358 -5.20 6.53 24.69
CA HIS A 358 -5.18 7.90 25.28
C HIS A 358 -6.57 8.55 25.43
N ARG A 359 -7.65 7.85 25.08
CA ARG A 359 -9.01 8.17 25.55
C ARG A 359 -9.39 7.28 26.75
N LEU A 360 -8.48 7.14 27.71
CA LEU A 360 -8.95 7.00 29.08
C LEU A 360 -9.49 8.37 29.47
N ASP A 361 -10.79 8.50 29.22
CA ASP A 361 -11.65 9.59 29.65
C ASP A 361 -11.26 9.99 31.08
N ALA A 362 -11.15 11.29 31.37
CA ALA A 362 -10.69 11.80 32.68
C ALA A 362 -11.54 11.24 33.85
N SER A 363 -12.71 10.68 33.55
CA SER A 363 -13.56 9.89 34.44
C SER A 363 -12.90 8.61 35.00
N SER A 364 -12.00 7.94 34.26
CA SER A 364 -11.29 6.74 34.75
C SER A 364 -10.18 7.07 35.75
N PHE A 365 -9.55 8.25 35.65
CA PHE A 365 -8.60 8.72 36.66
C PHE A 365 -9.30 9.07 37.98
N ALA A 366 -10.55 9.57 37.93
CA ALA A 366 -11.34 9.83 39.13
C ALA A 366 -11.65 8.54 39.91
N ILE A 367 -11.84 7.41 39.24
CA ILE A 367 -12.10 6.12 39.88
C ILE A 367 -10.84 5.60 40.59
N ILE A 368 -9.67 5.69 39.95
CA ILE A 368 -8.40 5.26 40.56
C ILE A 368 -8.05 6.15 41.78
N LEU A 369 -8.24 7.46 41.68
CA LEU A 369 -8.06 8.37 42.83
C LEU A 369 -9.08 8.11 43.94
N ALA A 370 -10.34 7.80 43.62
CA ALA A 370 -11.35 7.44 44.61
C ALA A 370 -11.03 6.11 45.31
N MET A 371 -10.49 5.11 44.58
CA MET A 371 -10.05 3.84 45.17
C MET A 371 -8.81 4.00 46.06
N LEU A 372 -7.86 4.86 45.69
CA LEU A 372 -6.70 5.17 46.53
C LEU A 372 -7.10 5.97 47.78
N ALA A 373 -8.08 6.88 47.66
CA ALA A 373 -8.61 7.61 48.80
C ALA A 373 -9.39 6.71 49.77
N THR A 374 -10.16 5.74 49.28
CA THR A 374 -10.86 4.77 50.16
C THR A 374 -9.92 3.76 50.78
N TRP A 375 -8.83 3.39 50.11
CA TRP A 375 -7.79 2.52 50.69
C TRP A 375 -7.14 3.16 51.93
N HIS A 376 -6.76 4.44 51.86
CA HIS A 376 -6.19 5.14 53.03
C HIS A 376 -7.18 5.31 54.19
N ILE A 377 -8.48 5.43 53.92
CA ILE A 377 -9.51 5.46 54.98
C ILE A 377 -9.64 4.09 55.66
N PHE A 378 -9.45 3.00 54.92
CA PHE A 378 -9.55 1.65 55.47
C PHE A 378 -8.32 1.29 56.31
N GLU A 379 -7.14 1.75 55.91
CA GLU A 379 -5.88 1.47 56.62
C GLU A 379 -5.80 2.22 57.96
N GLY A 380 -6.35 3.44 58.05
CA GLY A 380 -6.43 4.20 59.31
C GLY A 380 -7.39 3.60 60.36
N ARG A 381 -8.30 2.70 59.98
CA ARG A 381 -9.23 2.05 60.93
C ARG A 381 -8.70 0.74 61.52
N ALA A 382 -7.59 0.21 61.00
CA ALA A 382 -7.00 -1.04 61.46
C ALA A 382 -6.12 -0.87 62.73
N GLU A 383 -5.72 0.35 63.07
CA GLU A 383 -4.89 0.63 64.26
C GLU A 383 -5.68 0.79 65.57
N GLU A 384 -7.00 1.00 65.51
CA GLU A 384 -7.85 1.18 66.70
C GLU A 384 -8.42 -0.14 67.26
N MET A 385 -8.08 -1.28 66.65
CA MET A 385 -8.47 -2.62 67.11
C MET A 385 -7.25 -3.53 67.37
N ARG A 386 -6.23 -3.00 68.06
CA ARG A 386 -5.26 -3.85 68.78
C ARG A 386 -5.51 -3.71 70.30
N PRO A 387 -5.84 -4.81 71.00
CA PRO A 387 -6.02 -4.80 72.45
C PRO A 387 -4.72 -4.57 73.22
#